data_AF-X6EUR2-F1
#
_entry.id   AF-X6EUR2-F1
#
_cell.length_a   1.000
_cell.length_b   1.000
_cell.length_c   1.000
_cell.angle_alpha   90.00
_cell.angle_beta   90.00
_cell.angle_gamma   90.00
#
_symmetry.space_group_name_H-M   'P 1'
#
loop_
_entity.id
_entity.type
_entity.pdbx_description
1 polymer ?
#
loop_
_entity_poly.entity_id
_entity_poly.type
_entity_poly.pdbx_seq_one_letter_code
_entity_poly.pdbx_strand_id
1 'polypeptide(L)'
;MALLANAHANAKECPPGQAANEQEGWEGLANNARQNADWYVVDHGAPEATPTLGDVSVLYQDEGEYEGQYLVIIRQLSHPKYLFMVLRPRFDFCSDISSIDDGKPDLFEVIFANIDSRKF
;
A
#
# COMPACT_ATOMS: atom_id res chain seq x y z
N MET A 1 7.30 -5.15 31.70
CA MET A 1 7.68 -4.11 30.71
C MET A 1 8.26 -4.85 29.51
N ALA A 2 7.43 -5.14 28.51
CA ALA A 2 7.87 -5.87 27.32
C ALA A 2 8.51 -4.87 26.35
N LEU A 3 9.78 -5.11 26.01
CA LEU A 3 10.49 -4.42 24.94
C LEU A 3 9.83 -4.83 23.62
N LEU A 4 9.11 -3.89 23.00
CA LEU A 4 8.77 -3.96 21.57
C LEU A 4 10.08 -3.89 20.80
N ALA A 5 10.60 -5.04 20.39
CA ALA A 5 11.74 -5.10 19.49
C ALA A 5 11.25 -4.61 18.12
N ASN A 6 11.59 -3.37 17.79
CA ASN A 6 11.58 -2.87 16.42
C ASN A 6 12.57 -3.73 15.60
N ALA A 7 12.08 -4.81 15.02
CA ALA A 7 12.81 -5.61 14.05
C ALA A 7 12.80 -4.88 12.70
N HIS A 8 13.55 -3.78 12.60
CA HIS A 8 14.03 -3.29 11.30
C HIS A 8 15.26 -4.12 10.95
N ALA A 9 15.07 -5.43 10.75
CA ALA A 9 16.10 -6.27 10.14
C ALA A 9 16.29 -5.75 8.71
N ASN A 10 17.54 -5.61 8.25
CA ASN A 10 17.89 -5.30 6.86
C ASN A 10 16.94 -6.03 5.92
N ALA A 11 15.93 -5.31 5.43
CA ALA A 11 14.78 -5.93 4.82
C ALA A 11 15.17 -6.22 3.38
N LYS A 12 15.72 -7.42 3.18
CA LYS A 12 16.06 -7.96 1.87
C LYS A 12 14.76 -8.20 1.11
N GLU A 13 14.79 -8.00 -0.20
CA GLU A 13 13.72 -8.40 -1.11
C GLU A 13 13.25 -9.83 -0.78
N CYS A 14 11.93 -10.04 -0.83
CA CYS A 14 11.34 -11.34 -0.56
C CYS A 14 11.96 -12.40 -1.48
N PRO A 15 12.14 -13.65 -1.01
CA PRO A 15 12.43 -14.75 -1.91
C PRO A 15 11.37 -14.85 -3.03
N PRO A 16 11.74 -15.31 -4.23
CA PRO A 16 10.79 -15.45 -5.34
C PRO A 16 9.57 -16.30 -4.94
N GLY A 17 8.38 -15.80 -5.25
CA GLY A 17 7.09 -16.41 -4.91
C GLY A 17 6.58 -16.11 -3.50
N GLN A 18 7.34 -15.36 -2.67
CA GLN A 18 6.94 -15.01 -1.30
C GLN A 18 6.45 -13.58 -1.13
N ALA A 19 6.69 -12.69 -2.10
CA ALA A 19 6.12 -11.35 -2.02
C ALA A 19 4.58 -11.45 -2.04
N ALA A 20 3.89 -10.67 -1.21
CA ALA A 20 2.44 -10.72 -1.10
C ALA A 20 1.72 -10.59 -2.46
N ASN A 21 2.28 -9.83 -3.40
CA ASN A 21 1.73 -9.66 -4.75
C ASN A 21 1.97 -10.83 -5.72
N GLU A 22 2.66 -11.87 -5.28
CA GLU A 22 2.92 -13.10 -6.04
C GLU A 22 2.11 -14.28 -5.49
N GLN A 23 1.46 -14.11 -4.33
CA GLN A 23 0.69 -15.14 -3.65
C GLN A 23 -0.80 -15.13 -4.05
N GLU A 24 -1.45 -16.29 -3.95
CA GLU A 24 -2.90 -16.40 -4.08
C GLU A 24 -3.60 -15.61 -2.96
N GLY A 25 -4.62 -14.82 -3.31
CA GLY A 25 -5.31 -13.93 -2.37
C GLY A 25 -4.82 -12.48 -2.40
N TRP A 26 -3.79 -12.15 -3.19
CA TRP A 26 -3.32 -10.76 -3.37
C TRP A 26 -4.44 -9.79 -3.75
N GLU A 27 -5.42 -10.22 -4.54
CA GLU A 27 -6.54 -9.38 -4.97
C GLU A 27 -7.34 -8.80 -3.79
N GLY A 28 -7.48 -9.55 -2.68
CA GLY A 28 -8.12 -9.08 -1.46
C GLY A 28 -7.34 -7.93 -0.81
N LEU A 29 -6.03 -8.10 -0.68
CA LEU A 29 -5.13 -7.06 -0.16
C LEU A 29 -5.05 -5.84 -1.08
N ALA A 30 -5.02 -6.04 -2.40
CA ALA A 30 -5.05 -4.95 -3.38
C ALA A 30 -6.36 -4.15 -3.29
N ASN A 31 -7.49 -4.82 -3.07
CA ASN A 31 -8.77 -4.16 -2.83
C ASN A 31 -8.78 -3.40 -1.50
N ASN A 32 -8.18 -3.95 -0.44
CA ASN A 32 -8.02 -3.25 0.83
C ASN A 32 -7.14 -1.99 0.69
N ALA A 33 -6.06 -2.06 -0.10
CA ALA A 33 -5.22 -0.90 -0.41
C ALA A 33 -6.03 0.21 -1.13
N ARG A 34 -6.89 -0.17 -2.09
CA ARG A 34 -7.81 0.79 -2.74
C ARG A 34 -8.79 1.42 -1.76
N GLN A 35 -9.35 0.65 -0.83
CA GLN A 35 -10.25 1.17 0.20
C GLN A 35 -9.53 2.14 1.15
N ASN A 36 -8.30 1.83 1.55
CA ASN A 36 -7.48 2.74 2.35
C ASN A 36 -7.21 4.06 1.60
N ALA A 37 -6.92 3.98 0.31
CA ALA A 37 -6.74 5.17 -0.52
C ALA A 37 -8.03 5.97 -0.71
N ASP A 38 -9.17 5.30 -0.90
CA ASP A 38 -10.50 5.91 -0.95
C ASP A 38 -10.80 6.69 0.33
N TRP A 39 -10.65 6.07 1.49
CA TRP A 39 -10.85 6.73 2.78
C TRP A 39 -9.94 7.93 2.98
N TYR A 40 -8.66 7.81 2.62
CA TYR A 40 -7.71 8.92 2.72
C TYR A 40 -8.17 10.11 1.86
N VAL A 41 -8.55 9.86 0.62
CA VAL A 41 -9.01 10.90 -0.32
C VAL A 41 -10.29 11.58 0.17
N VAL A 42 -11.24 10.80 0.71
CA VAL A 42 -12.48 11.33 1.30
C VAL A 42 -12.20 12.18 2.54
N ASP A 43 -11.33 11.71 3.44
CA ASP A 43 -10.94 12.43 4.67
C ASP A 43 -10.23 13.75 4.35
N HIS A 44 -9.49 13.80 3.25
CA HIS A 44 -8.79 15.01 2.77
C HIS A 44 -9.65 15.88 1.83
N GLY A 45 -10.96 15.61 1.74
CA GLY A 45 -11.93 16.49 1.09
C GLY A 45 -11.95 16.43 -0.44
N ALA A 46 -11.49 15.34 -1.04
CA ALA A 46 -11.49 15.14 -2.49
C ALA A 46 -12.26 13.87 -2.93
N PRO A 47 -13.51 13.63 -2.47
CA PRO A 47 -14.28 12.40 -2.73
C PRO A 47 -14.55 12.11 -4.22
N GLU A 48 -14.27 13.03 -5.13
CA GLU A 48 -14.29 12.80 -6.57
C GLU A 48 -13.04 12.07 -7.09
N ALA A 49 -11.96 11.99 -6.31
CA ALA A 49 -10.68 11.39 -6.69
C ALA A 49 -10.51 9.93 -6.24
N THR A 50 -11.60 9.28 -5.84
CA THR A 50 -11.60 7.93 -5.27
C THR A 50 -11.11 6.90 -6.30
N PRO A 51 -10.14 6.03 -5.95
CA PRO A 51 -9.53 5.11 -6.91
C PRO A 51 -10.32 3.83 -7.13
N THR A 52 -11.63 3.92 -7.43
CA THR A 52 -12.52 2.75 -7.55
C THR A 52 -12.00 1.70 -8.55
N LEU A 53 -11.34 2.15 -9.62
CA LEU A 53 -10.73 1.30 -10.65
C LEU A 53 -9.23 1.57 -10.81
N GLY A 54 -8.58 2.11 -9.77
CA GLY A 54 -7.15 2.42 -9.82
C GLY A 54 -6.30 1.17 -10.02
N ASP A 55 -5.26 1.31 -10.84
CA ASP A 55 -4.23 0.30 -11.02
C ASP A 55 -3.41 0.19 -9.74
N VAL A 56 -3.24 -1.04 -9.25
CA VAL A 56 -2.41 -1.35 -8.08
C VAL A 56 -1.12 -1.99 -8.59
N SER A 57 0.01 -1.45 -8.16
CA SER A 57 1.34 -1.97 -8.48
C SER A 57 2.20 -2.00 -7.22
N VAL A 58 3.27 -2.78 -7.23
CA VAL A 58 4.16 -2.95 -6.08
C VAL A 58 5.57 -2.54 -6.49
N LEU A 59 6.26 -1.89 -5.56
CA LEU A 59 7.66 -1.47 -5.71
C LEU A 59 8.42 -1.88 -4.45
N TYR A 60 9.48 -2.67 -4.61
CA TYR A 60 10.50 -2.80 -3.57
C TYR A 60 11.45 -1.60 -3.67
N GLN A 61 11.70 -0.91 -2.56
CA GLN A 61 12.58 0.25 -2.54
C GLN A 61 13.99 -0.15 -2.08
N ASP A 62 14.92 -0.25 -3.05
CA ASP A 62 16.33 -0.60 -2.80
C ASP A 62 17.12 0.52 -2.09
N GLU A 63 16.71 1.78 -2.24
CA GLU A 63 17.38 2.96 -1.68
C GLU A 63 16.34 4.05 -1.36
N GLY A 64 16.58 4.85 -0.30
CA GLY A 64 15.75 6.01 0.03
C GLY A 64 15.12 5.98 1.43
N GLU A 65 14.05 6.74 1.64
CA GLU A 65 13.40 6.89 2.95
C GLU A 65 12.77 5.60 3.48
N TYR A 66 12.29 4.74 2.58
CA TYR A 66 11.68 3.44 2.83
C TYR A 66 12.58 2.30 2.31
N GLU A 67 13.90 2.48 2.36
CA GLU A 67 14.88 1.44 1.99
C GLU A 67 14.53 0.09 2.63
N GLY A 68 14.56 -0.96 1.80
CA GLY A 68 14.23 -2.32 2.17
C GLY A 68 12.73 -2.61 2.29
N GLN A 69 11.83 -1.66 2.00
CA GLN A 69 10.40 -1.87 2.16
C GLN A 69 9.70 -2.08 0.82
N TYR A 70 8.65 -2.90 0.84
CA TYR A 70 7.67 -2.95 -0.24
C TYR A 70 6.67 -1.82 -0.08
N LEU A 71 6.40 -1.11 -1.18
CA LEU A 71 5.43 -0.05 -1.29
C LEU A 71 4.36 -0.45 -2.31
N VAL A 72 3.12 -0.11 -2.00
CA VAL A 72 1.98 -0.29 -2.90
C VAL A 72 1.65 1.04 -3.55
N ILE A 73 1.63 1.07 -4.88
CA ILE A 73 1.36 2.25 -5.67
C ILE A 73 -0.01 2.12 -6.30
N ILE A 74 -0.86 3.11 -6.05
CA ILE A 74 -2.18 3.25 -6.66
C ILE A 74 -2.14 4.38 -7.68
N ARG A 75 -2.53 4.06 -8.92
CA ARG A 75 -2.59 5.00 -10.04
C ARG A 75 -3.99 5.03 -10.64
N GLN A 76 -4.59 6.20 -10.72
CA GLN A 76 -5.78 6.43 -11.54
C GLN A 76 -5.47 7.51 -12.56
N LEU A 77 -5.40 7.12 -13.83
CA LEU A 77 -5.08 8.01 -14.95
C LEU A 77 -6.33 8.46 -15.71
N SER A 78 -7.52 8.04 -15.28
CA SER A 78 -8.80 8.35 -15.92
C SER A 78 -9.61 9.38 -15.14
N HIS A 79 -10.41 10.16 -15.88
CA HIS A 79 -11.27 11.24 -15.40
C HIS A 79 -12.27 10.72 -14.34
N PRO A 80 -12.59 11.46 -13.26
CA PRO A 80 -12.51 12.92 -13.12
C PRO A 80 -11.18 13.51 -12.63
N LYS A 81 -10.29 12.72 -12.02
CA LYS A 81 -9.06 13.21 -11.39
C LYS A 81 -7.89 12.26 -11.61
N TYR A 82 -6.69 12.84 -11.80
CA TYR A 82 -5.46 12.06 -11.76
C TYR A 82 -5.07 11.81 -10.31
N LEU A 83 -4.91 10.54 -9.96
CA LEU A 83 -4.48 10.11 -8.63
C LEU A 83 -3.19 9.32 -8.74
N PHE A 84 -2.23 9.67 -7.88
CA PHE A 84 -1.06 8.85 -7.60
C PHE A 84 -0.88 8.77 -6.09
N MET A 85 -0.91 7.57 -5.54
CA MET A 85 -0.70 7.34 -4.11
C MET A 85 0.33 6.26 -3.89
N VAL A 86 1.11 6.41 -2.82
CA VAL A 86 2.03 5.39 -2.33
C VAL A 86 1.60 5.02 -0.92
N LEU A 87 1.45 3.72 -0.71
CA LEU A 87 1.00 3.13 0.52
C LEU A 87 2.08 2.20 1.06
N ARG A 88 2.34 2.29 2.36
CA ARG A 88 3.20 1.37 3.10
C ARG A 88 2.35 0.27 3.72
N PRO A 89 2.63 -1.02 3.45
CA PRO A 89 2.03 -2.13 4.18
C PRO A 89 2.34 -2.07 5.68
N ARG A 90 1.36 -2.40 6.51
CA ARG A 90 1.50 -2.53 7.98
C ARG A 90 1.57 -3.99 8.44
N PHE A 91 1.94 -4.87 7.52
CA PHE A 91 2.16 -6.29 7.73
C PHE A 91 3.48 -6.70 7.06
N ASP A 92 3.97 -7.90 7.39
CA ASP A 92 5.17 -8.45 6.76
C ASP A 92 4.84 -8.88 5.32
N PHE A 93 5.34 -8.13 4.34
CA PHE A 93 5.05 -8.33 2.93
C PHE A 93 5.61 -9.64 2.37
N CYS A 94 6.56 -10.27 3.05
CA CYS A 94 7.14 -11.56 2.67
C CYS A 94 6.50 -12.75 3.41
N SER A 95 5.51 -12.49 4.26
CA SER A 95 4.81 -13.53 5.03
C SER A 95 3.64 -14.16 4.26
N ASP A 96 3.13 -15.28 4.76
CA ASP A 96 1.95 -15.95 4.19
C ASP A 96 0.69 -15.09 4.35
N ILE A 97 0.15 -14.63 3.22
CA ILE A 97 -0.98 -13.70 3.22
C ILE A 97 -2.31 -14.37 3.56
N SER A 98 -2.40 -15.71 3.52
CA SER A 98 -3.63 -16.43 3.90
C SER A 98 -4.00 -16.24 5.38
N SER A 99 -3.03 -15.81 6.19
CA SER A 99 -3.19 -15.49 7.60
C SER A 99 -3.63 -14.04 7.87
N ILE A 100 -3.65 -13.18 6.85
CA ILE A 100 -4.01 -11.77 6.97
C ILE A 100 -5.52 -11.61 6.80
N ASP A 101 -6.16 -10.96 7.78
CA ASP A 101 -7.55 -10.52 7.66
C ASP A 101 -7.63 -9.29 6.74
N ASP A 102 -7.97 -9.51 5.48
CA ASP A 102 -8.09 -8.48 4.44
C ASP A 102 -9.28 -7.51 4.66
N GLY A 103 -10.15 -7.79 5.64
CA GLY A 103 -11.19 -6.89 6.10
C GLY A 103 -10.70 -5.83 7.10
N LYS A 104 -9.48 -5.96 7.61
CA LYS A 104 -8.93 -5.05 8.61
C LYS A 104 -8.63 -3.67 7.98
N PRO A 105 -9.10 -2.55 8.57
CA PRO A 105 -9.03 -1.24 7.93
C PRO A 105 -7.61 -0.66 7.84
N ASP A 106 -6.66 -1.12 8.65
CA ASP A 106 -5.34 -0.50 8.84
C ASP A 106 -4.18 -1.33 8.28
N LEU A 107 -4.40 -2.13 7.24
CA LEU A 107 -3.35 -2.93 6.60
C LEU A 107 -2.37 -2.09 5.78
N PHE A 108 -2.78 -0.90 5.37
CA PHE A 108 -1.97 0.02 4.58
C PHE A 108 -2.00 1.42 5.18
N GLU A 109 -0.91 2.14 4.99
CA GLU A 109 -0.78 3.54 5.38
C GLU A 109 -0.41 4.37 4.17
N VAL A 110 -1.21 5.38 3.85
CA VAL A 110 -0.87 6.33 2.81
C VAL A 110 0.30 7.19 3.27
N ILE A 111 1.43 7.08 2.57
CA ILE A 111 2.66 7.84 2.87
C ILE A 111 2.91 8.95 1.85
N PHE A 112 2.24 8.89 0.70
CA PHE A 112 2.26 9.96 -0.30
C PHE A 112 0.95 9.94 -1.08
N ALA A 113 0.39 11.13 -1.31
CA ALA A 113 -0.75 11.29 -2.19
C ALA A 113 -0.60 12.52 -3.08
N ASN A 114 -0.93 12.37 -4.37
CA ASN A 114 -0.99 13.45 -5.33
C ASN A 114 -2.31 13.36 -6.10
N ILE A 115 -3.13 14.40 -5.99
CA ILE A 115 -4.41 14.55 -6.67
C ILE A 115 -4.34 15.79 -7.56
N ASP A 116 -4.40 15.65 -8.88
CA ASP A 116 -4.32 16.77 -9.84
C ASP A 116 -3.15 17.75 -9.55
N SER A 117 -1.96 17.23 -9.25
CA SER A 117 -0.76 18.01 -8.89
C SER A 117 -0.78 18.67 -7.49
N ARG A 118 -1.80 18.40 -6.67
CA ARG A 118 -1.82 18.79 -5.26
C ARG A 118 -1.30 17.63 -4.41
N LYS A 119 -0.28 17.91 -3.62
CA LYS A 119 0.30 16.94 -2.67
C LYS A 119 -0.42 17.06 -1.33
N PHE A 120 -0.66 15.92 -0.71
CA PHE A 120 -1.23 15.78 0.63
C PHE A 120 -0.26 14.99 1.51
#